data_AF-A0A8T6RQ91-F1
#
_entry.id   AF-A0A8T6RQ91-F1
#
_cell.length_a   1.000
_cell.length_b   1.000
_cell.length_c   1.000
_cell.angle_alpha   90.00
_cell.angle_beta   90.00
_cell.angle_gamma   90.00
#
_symmetry.space_group_name_H-M   'P 1'
#
loop_
_entity.id
_entity.type
_entity.pdbx_description
1 polymer ?
#
loop_
_entity_poly.entity_id
_entity_poly.type
_entity_poly.pdbx_seq_one_letter_code
_entity_poly.pdbx_strand_id
1 'polypeptide(L)'
;ALDWDIVREWVEGGGRLVATCAGAYMLRRWVGVGVANSAEGPPYGAPRRAWSMCEDGVALHPVRGPVAIRSAGGARFTAPMFGGPVFHEPVDTATRVEAAYDGVTRGAVWLLADRPQLLEGTPAVVARELGEGLVVLSGPHIEHPDHPAAHLWLAGVLGWEPGEPPGEAAPPMTRTDTAGEDVVRRLASVRRRAVSLSDRTWLSGQKTWNGERLAGFADSIIPRARALAHWGWGPRGREDELHSLLEAATEQLGRPGPEAWDVGWRAMSEAATLLMDAYFANRRGGMGPPKRTIKRPPRLAPEGGWDAPVAPQPDRRGKAR
;
A
#
# COMPACT_ATOMS: atom_id res chain seq x y z
N ALA A 1 15.65 11.88 6.07
CA ALA A 1 14.66 11.96 4.98
C ALA A 1 15.28 11.33 3.75
N LEU A 2 14.49 10.77 2.83
CA LEU A 2 15.03 10.30 1.55
C LEU A 2 15.54 11.52 0.78
N ASP A 3 16.75 11.45 0.24
CA ASP A 3 17.27 12.48 -0.65
C ASP A 3 16.69 12.23 -2.05
N TRP A 4 15.74 13.08 -2.46
CA TRP A 4 15.03 12.92 -3.73
C TRP A 4 15.91 13.21 -4.94
N ASP A 5 17.00 13.96 -4.78
CA ASP A 5 17.94 14.24 -5.86
C ASP A 5 18.76 12.98 -6.16
N ILE A 6 19.24 12.27 -5.13
CA ILE A 6 19.90 10.97 -5.29
C ILE A 6 18.98 9.95 -5.96
N VAL A 7 17.71 9.88 -5.56
CA VAL A 7 16.75 8.96 -6.20
C VAL A 7 16.53 9.35 -7.66
N ARG A 8 16.45 10.65 -7.95
CA ARG A 8 16.25 11.14 -9.31
C ARG A 8 17.45 10.80 -10.19
N GLU A 9 18.67 11.08 -9.75
CA GLU A 9 19.91 10.72 -10.45
C GLU A 9 19.98 9.22 -10.73
N TRP A 10 19.59 8.39 -9.76
CA TRP A 10 19.53 6.94 -9.95
C TRP A 10 18.54 6.52 -11.04
N VAL A 11 17.35 7.15 -11.09
CA VAL A 11 16.39 6.90 -12.17
C VAL A 11 16.96 7.39 -13.50
N GLU A 12 17.47 8.62 -13.56
CA GLU A 12 18.04 9.19 -14.78
C GLU A 12 19.20 8.36 -15.36
N GLY A 13 19.94 7.63 -14.51
CA GLY A 13 20.96 6.66 -14.89
C GLY A 13 20.48 5.23 -15.17
N GLY A 14 19.19 5.00 -15.43
CA GLY A 14 18.65 3.68 -15.82
C GLY A 14 17.85 2.95 -14.73
N GLY A 15 17.67 3.58 -13.57
CA GLY A 15 16.84 3.07 -12.49
C GLY A 15 15.36 2.95 -12.86
N ARG A 16 14.65 2.04 -12.19
CA ARG A 16 13.20 1.84 -12.36
C ARG A 16 12.47 2.10 -11.06
N LEU A 17 11.71 3.18 -11.01
CA LEU A 17 11.00 3.63 -9.82
C LEU A 17 9.50 3.35 -9.96
N VAL A 18 8.95 2.60 -9.00
CA VAL A 18 7.50 2.44 -8.85
C VAL A 18 7.05 3.24 -7.63
N ALA A 19 6.06 4.10 -7.83
CA ALA A 19 5.42 4.85 -6.76
C ALA A 19 3.93 4.51 -6.73
N THR A 20 3.43 4.05 -5.59
CA THR A 20 2.03 3.66 -5.43
C THR A 20 1.32 4.52 -4.39
N CYS A 21 0.02 4.75 -4.58
CA CYS A 21 -0.82 5.47 -3.61
C CYS A 21 -0.23 6.84 -3.21
N ALA A 22 0.12 7.05 -1.93
CA ALA A 22 0.73 8.29 -1.46
C ALA A 22 2.05 8.64 -2.19
N GLY A 23 2.86 7.63 -2.54
CA GLY A 23 4.08 7.86 -3.30
C GLY A 23 3.80 8.41 -4.70
N ALA A 24 2.75 7.91 -5.35
CA ALA A 24 2.32 8.39 -6.66
C ALA A 24 1.86 9.86 -6.63
N TYR A 25 1.16 10.29 -5.58
CA TYR A 25 0.87 11.71 -5.37
C TYR A 25 2.14 12.54 -5.30
N MET A 26 3.12 12.12 -4.51
CA MET A 26 4.36 12.87 -4.30
C MET A 26 5.18 13.01 -5.57
N LEU A 27 5.23 11.96 -6.40
CA LEU A 27 6.08 11.90 -7.59
C LEU A 27 5.36 12.25 -8.89
N ARG A 28 4.10 12.69 -8.84
CA ARG A 28 3.30 13.11 -10.02
C ARG A 28 4.01 14.13 -10.91
N ARG A 29 4.78 15.05 -10.30
CA ARG A 29 5.52 16.09 -11.02
C ARG A 29 6.69 15.55 -11.84
N TRP A 30 7.27 14.40 -11.47
CA TRP A 30 8.31 13.76 -12.28
C TRP A 30 7.73 13.19 -13.58
N VAL A 31 6.45 12.85 -13.56
CA VAL A 31 5.72 12.32 -14.71
C VAL A 31 4.93 13.42 -15.44
N GLY A 32 4.76 14.61 -14.86
CA GLY A 32 4.00 15.69 -15.50
C GLY A 32 2.50 15.44 -15.54
N VAL A 33 1.97 14.63 -14.62
CA VAL A 33 0.55 14.25 -14.59
C VAL A 33 -0.21 14.96 -13.45
N GLY A 34 -1.41 15.43 -13.77
CA GLY A 34 -2.34 15.97 -12.78
C GLY A 34 -3.14 14.88 -12.06
N VAL A 35 -3.82 15.26 -10.98
CA VAL A 35 -4.62 14.33 -10.16
C VAL A 35 -6.10 14.74 -10.17
N ALA A 36 -6.92 13.92 -10.81
CA ALA A 36 -8.35 14.13 -11.02
C ALA A 36 -9.20 14.01 -9.74
N ASN A 37 -8.69 13.31 -8.72
CA ASN A 37 -9.35 13.24 -7.42
C ASN A 37 -8.81 14.27 -6.42
N SER A 38 -8.33 15.44 -6.88
CA SER A 38 -7.98 16.57 -6.02
C SER A 38 -9.16 17.54 -5.83
N ALA A 39 -9.20 18.21 -4.68
CA ALA A 39 -10.19 19.22 -4.34
C ALA A 39 -9.58 20.29 -3.41
N GLU A 40 -10.14 21.49 -3.41
CA GLU A 40 -9.70 22.59 -2.52
C GLU A 40 -9.95 22.27 -1.03
N GLY A 41 -10.99 21.49 -0.74
CA GLY A 41 -11.39 21.16 0.61
C GLY A 41 -12.10 19.81 0.73
N PRO A 42 -12.24 19.29 1.96
CA PRO A 42 -12.92 18.03 2.19
C PRO A 42 -14.40 18.16 1.80
N PRO A 43 -15.01 17.13 1.18
CA PRO A 43 -16.42 17.20 0.83
C PRO A 43 -17.27 17.28 2.10
N TYR A 44 -18.30 18.13 2.07
CA TYR A 44 -19.19 18.30 3.21
C TYR A 44 -19.84 16.97 3.62
N GLY A 45 -19.75 16.63 4.90
CA GLY A 45 -20.32 15.39 5.45
C GLY A 45 -19.61 14.10 5.02
N ALA A 46 -18.55 14.17 4.20
CA ALA A 46 -17.80 12.98 3.83
C ALA A 46 -17.05 12.40 5.04
N PRO A 47 -17.03 11.07 5.19
CA PRO A 47 -16.31 10.46 6.30
C PRO A 47 -14.81 10.74 6.14
N ARG A 48 -14.10 10.88 7.26
CA ARG A 48 -12.66 11.22 7.27
C ARG A 48 -11.76 10.28 6.46
N ARG A 49 -12.21 9.05 6.20
CA ARG A 49 -11.51 8.07 5.35
C ARG A 49 -11.65 8.34 3.84
N ALA A 50 -12.61 9.16 3.43
CA ALA A 50 -12.89 9.53 2.04
C ALA A 50 -11.95 10.63 1.53
N TRP A 51 -11.01 11.12 2.34
CA TRP A 51 -10.06 12.13 1.92
C TRP A 51 -8.78 12.13 2.75
N SER A 52 -7.73 12.74 2.20
CA SER A 52 -6.48 13.07 2.90
C SER A 52 -5.96 14.43 2.45
N MET A 53 -5.19 15.10 3.30
CA MET A 53 -4.40 16.26 2.86
C MET A 53 -3.29 15.80 1.91
N CYS A 54 -3.07 16.55 0.84
CA CYS A 54 -1.96 16.41 -0.08
C CYS A 54 -1.34 17.79 -0.36
N GLU A 55 -0.24 17.81 -1.10
CA GLU A 55 0.49 19.04 -1.42
C GLU A 55 -0.38 20.09 -2.13
N ASP A 56 -1.30 19.65 -3.00
CA ASP A 56 -2.17 20.52 -3.80
C ASP A 56 -3.57 20.69 -3.19
N GLY A 57 -3.76 20.38 -1.91
CA GLY A 57 -5.06 20.52 -1.22
C GLY A 57 -5.54 19.20 -0.62
N VAL A 58 -6.69 18.71 -1.09
CA VAL A 58 -7.33 17.49 -0.58
C VAL A 58 -7.43 16.43 -1.66
N ALA A 59 -6.82 15.26 -1.40
CA ALA A 59 -7.03 14.06 -2.19
C ALA A 59 -8.32 13.36 -1.73
N LEU A 60 -9.27 13.18 -2.65
CA LEU A 60 -10.52 12.46 -2.45
C LEU A 60 -10.32 10.97 -2.71
N HIS A 61 -10.73 10.12 -1.79
CA HIS A 61 -10.68 8.67 -1.95
C HIS A 61 -12.06 8.17 -2.38
N PRO A 62 -12.32 7.90 -3.68
CA PRO A 62 -13.66 7.48 -4.11
C PRO A 62 -14.02 6.09 -3.59
N VAL A 63 -13.02 5.20 -3.49
CA VAL A 63 -13.18 3.77 -3.20
C VAL A 63 -12.08 3.29 -2.26
N ARG A 64 -12.40 2.28 -1.46
CA ARG A 64 -11.44 1.45 -0.72
C ARG A 64 -11.68 -0.03 -1.02
N GLY A 65 -10.63 -0.77 -1.36
CA GLY A 65 -10.70 -2.20 -1.67
C GLY A 65 -10.35 -2.51 -3.13
N PRO A 66 -10.64 -3.74 -3.61
CA PRO A 66 -10.26 -4.19 -4.94
C PRO A 66 -11.01 -3.46 -6.06
N VAL A 67 -10.28 -2.81 -6.96
CA VAL A 67 -10.79 -2.17 -8.18
C VAL A 67 -10.45 -3.00 -9.41
N ALA A 68 -11.27 -2.90 -10.46
CA ALA A 68 -11.02 -3.49 -11.75
C ALA A 68 -10.13 -2.55 -12.58
N ILE A 69 -9.15 -3.11 -13.28
CA ILE A 69 -8.15 -2.37 -14.05
C ILE A 69 -8.06 -3.01 -15.43
N ARG A 70 -7.94 -2.18 -16.46
CA ARG A 70 -7.70 -2.58 -17.84
C ARG A 70 -6.40 -1.95 -18.33
N SER A 71 -5.46 -2.77 -18.77
CA SER A 71 -4.21 -2.28 -19.36
C SER A 71 -4.44 -1.74 -20.78
N ALA A 72 -3.49 -0.95 -21.28
CA ALA A 72 -3.47 -0.48 -22.66
C ALA A 72 -3.51 -1.63 -23.68
N GLY A 73 -2.91 -2.79 -23.35
CA GLY A 73 -2.97 -4.02 -24.14
C GLY A 73 -4.26 -4.82 -24.00
N GLY A 74 -5.25 -4.33 -23.26
CA GLY A 74 -6.56 -4.97 -23.07
C GLY A 74 -6.61 -6.05 -21.99
N ALA A 75 -5.49 -6.35 -21.31
CA ALA A 75 -5.50 -7.28 -20.18
C ALA A 75 -6.32 -6.68 -19.03
N ARG A 76 -7.11 -7.53 -18.36
CA ARG A 76 -7.88 -7.10 -17.19
C ARG A 76 -7.42 -7.82 -15.94
N PHE A 77 -7.31 -7.09 -14.84
CA PHE A 77 -6.92 -7.60 -13.53
C PHE A 77 -7.52 -6.73 -12.43
N THR A 78 -7.30 -7.12 -11.17
CA THR A 78 -7.72 -6.34 -10.02
C THR A 78 -6.53 -5.96 -9.17
N ALA A 79 -6.60 -4.82 -8.48
CA ALA A 79 -5.64 -4.45 -7.45
C ALA A 79 -6.35 -3.65 -6.34
N PRO A 80 -5.81 -3.61 -5.11
CA PRO A 80 -6.45 -2.89 -4.02
C PRO A 80 -6.16 -1.39 -4.09
N MET A 81 -7.19 -0.57 -3.93
CA MET A 81 -7.09 0.88 -3.78
C MET A 81 -7.31 1.27 -2.32
N PHE A 82 -6.40 2.06 -1.75
CA PHE A 82 -6.50 2.56 -0.37
C PHE A 82 -6.59 4.09 -0.30
N GLY A 83 -7.15 4.70 -1.35
CA GLY A 83 -7.18 6.16 -1.53
C GLY A 83 -6.04 6.71 -2.40
N GLY A 84 -5.45 5.89 -3.27
CA GLY A 84 -4.43 6.35 -4.20
C GLY A 84 -4.97 7.31 -5.27
N PRO A 85 -4.07 7.92 -6.07
CA PRO A 85 -4.46 8.90 -7.07
C PRO A 85 -5.35 8.31 -8.16
N VAL A 86 -6.18 9.20 -8.67
CA VAL A 86 -6.84 9.08 -9.98
C VAL A 86 -6.17 10.13 -10.84
N PHE A 87 -5.53 9.73 -11.93
CA PHE A 87 -4.79 10.69 -12.75
C PHE A 87 -5.70 11.36 -13.77
N HIS A 88 -5.34 12.58 -14.17
CA HIS A 88 -5.87 13.14 -15.41
C HIS A 88 -5.24 12.42 -16.61
N GLU A 89 -5.93 12.46 -17.75
CA GLU A 89 -5.31 12.08 -19.01
C GLU A 89 -4.06 12.95 -19.23
N PRO A 90 -2.88 12.36 -19.50
CA PRO A 90 -1.67 13.14 -19.73
C PRO A 90 -1.84 14.06 -20.95
N VAL A 91 -1.36 15.29 -20.82
CA VAL A 91 -1.43 16.28 -21.92
C VAL A 91 -0.23 16.13 -22.85
N ASP A 92 0.91 15.65 -22.34
CA ASP A 92 2.09 15.36 -23.14
C ASP A 92 2.12 13.90 -23.63
N THR A 93 2.77 13.67 -24.77
CA THR A 93 2.95 12.34 -25.35
C THR A 93 4.12 11.57 -24.73
N ALA A 94 4.92 12.21 -23.87
CA ALA A 94 6.03 11.56 -23.18
C ALA A 94 5.55 10.66 -22.03
N THR A 95 4.35 10.92 -21.54
CA THR A 95 3.68 10.17 -20.48
C THR A 95 2.69 9.19 -21.08
N ARG A 96 2.89 7.91 -20.80
CA ARG A 96 2.02 6.83 -21.29
C ARG A 96 1.01 6.44 -20.23
N VAL A 97 -0.23 6.19 -20.65
CA VAL A 97 -1.24 5.50 -19.83
C VAL A 97 -1.06 4.00 -20.01
N GLU A 98 -0.54 3.34 -18.98
CA GLU A 98 -0.29 1.90 -19.01
C GLU A 98 -1.56 1.12 -18.65
N ALA A 99 -2.42 1.68 -17.80
CA ALA A 99 -3.71 1.12 -17.45
C ALA A 99 -4.71 2.17 -16.96
N ALA A 100 -6.00 1.88 -17.16
CA ALA A 100 -7.12 2.69 -16.69
C ALA A 100 -8.02 1.88 -15.72
N TYR A 101 -8.74 2.57 -14.85
CA TYR A 101 -9.75 1.94 -14.01
C TYR A 101 -10.94 1.48 -14.87
N ASP A 102 -11.32 0.22 -14.72
CA ASP A 102 -12.42 -0.44 -15.44
C ASP A 102 -13.66 -0.62 -14.54
N GLY A 103 -13.67 0.02 -13.37
CA GLY A 103 -14.74 -0.02 -12.38
C GLY A 103 -14.30 -0.57 -11.02
N VAL A 104 -15.28 -0.92 -10.21
CA VAL A 104 -15.08 -1.48 -8.86
C VAL A 104 -15.50 -2.95 -8.83
N THR A 105 -14.92 -3.73 -7.93
CA THR A 105 -15.34 -5.12 -7.72
C THR A 105 -16.24 -5.24 -6.49
N ARG A 106 -16.90 -6.39 -6.31
CA ARG A 106 -17.80 -6.68 -5.17
C ARG A 106 -17.16 -6.48 -3.78
N GLY A 107 -15.84 -6.57 -3.68
CA GLY A 107 -15.11 -6.37 -2.42
C GLY A 107 -14.81 -4.91 -2.08
N ALA A 108 -15.09 -3.98 -2.99
CA ALA A 108 -14.83 -2.57 -2.81
C ALA A 108 -15.94 -1.88 -2.01
N VAL A 109 -15.55 -0.87 -1.23
CA VAL A 109 -16.45 0.03 -0.53
C VAL A 109 -16.35 1.40 -1.17
N TRP A 110 -17.47 1.88 -1.72
CA TRP A 110 -17.60 3.27 -2.13
C TRP A 110 -17.56 4.19 -0.91
N LEU A 111 -16.63 5.12 -0.92
CA LEU A 111 -16.52 6.18 0.08
C LEU A 111 -17.18 7.48 -0.39
N LEU A 112 -17.24 7.68 -1.72
CA LEU A 112 -17.94 8.78 -2.41
C LEU A 112 -18.85 8.20 -3.49
N ALA A 113 -19.94 7.55 -3.08
CA ALA A 113 -20.88 6.87 -3.97
C ALA A 113 -21.60 7.80 -4.96
N ASP A 114 -21.66 9.10 -4.64
CA ASP A 114 -22.24 10.16 -5.48
C ASP A 114 -21.32 10.62 -6.62
N ARG A 115 -20.08 10.09 -6.69
CA ARG A 115 -19.06 10.52 -7.67
C ARG A 115 -18.35 9.35 -8.38
N PRO A 116 -19.05 8.38 -8.97
CA PRO A 116 -18.42 7.24 -9.65
C PRO A 116 -17.53 7.64 -10.83
N GLN A 117 -17.84 8.77 -11.48
CA GLN A 117 -17.06 9.34 -12.59
C GLN A 117 -15.63 9.74 -12.20
N LEU A 118 -15.32 9.82 -10.90
CA LEU A 118 -13.94 10.04 -10.44
C LEU A 118 -13.05 8.81 -10.65
N LEU A 119 -13.60 7.65 -11.02
CA LEU A 119 -12.82 6.42 -11.13
C LEU A 119 -12.91 5.83 -12.54
N GLU A 120 -14.11 5.48 -13.01
CA GLU A 120 -14.27 4.71 -14.25
C GLU A 120 -13.72 5.43 -15.49
N GLY A 121 -12.90 4.71 -16.26
CA GLY A 121 -12.29 5.21 -17.50
C GLY A 121 -11.09 6.14 -17.30
N THR A 122 -10.76 6.51 -16.07
CA THR A 122 -9.61 7.39 -15.79
C THR A 122 -8.30 6.61 -15.70
N PRO A 123 -7.15 7.22 -16.03
CA PRO A 123 -5.86 6.56 -15.89
C PRO A 123 -5.57 6.14 -14.43
N ALA A 124 -5.24 4.86 -14.28
CA ALA A 124 -4.91 4.23 -13.00
C ALA A 124 -3.40 4.05 -12.83
N VAL A 125 -2.69 3.81 -13.93
CA VAL A 125 -1.25 3.63 -13.98
C VAL A 125 -0.70 4.42 -15.14
N VAL A 126 0.28 5.29 -14.86
CA VAL A 126 1.00 6.06 -15.87
C VAL A 126 2.49 5.81 -15.76
N ALA A 127 3.19 5.91 -16.88
CA ALA A 127 4.64 5.73 -16.94
C ALA A 127 5.29 6.81 -17.78
N ARG A 128 6.51 7.20 -17.41
CA ARG A 128 7.33 8.14 -18.18
C ARG A 128 8.80 7.77 -18.07
N GLU A 129 9.49 7.87 -19.19
CA GLU A 129 10.94 7.78 -19.25
C GLU A 129 11.58 9.06 -18.70
N LEU A 130 12.56 8.88 -17.82
CA LEU A 130 13.30 9.96 -17.20
C LEU A 130 14.78 9.64 -17.32
N GLY A 131 15.48 10.35 -18.21
CA GLY A 131 16.83 9.96 -18.62
C GLY A 131 16.80 8.57 -19.28
N GLU A 132 17.65 7.67 -18.79
CA GLU A 132 17.71 6.27 -19.23
C GLU A 132 16.76 5.34 -18.44
N GLY A 133 16.09 5.86 -17.41
CA GLY A 133 15.23 5.09 -16.52
C GLY A 133 13.74 5.27 -16.76
N LEU A 134 12.96 4.66 -15.86
CA LEU A 134 11.50 4.60 -15.94
C LEU A 134 10.88 4.95 -14.59
N VAL A 135 9.92 5.87 -14.60
CA VAL A 135 9.05 6.15 -13.45
C VAL A 135 7.65 5.63 -13.77
N VAL A 136 7.12 4.76 -12.91
CA VAL A 136 5.75 4.25 -12.96
C VAL A 136 4.98 4.74 -11.74
N LEU A 137 3.89 5.46 -11.97
CA LEU A 137 2.98 5.90 -10.92
C LEU A 137 1.70 5.09 -10.97
N SER A 138 1.28 4.57 -9.83
CA SER A 138 0.07 3.75 -9.71
C SER A 138 -0.84 4.27 -8.62
N GLY A 139 -2.10 4.54 -8.99
CA GLY A 139 -3.20 4.76 -8.06
C GLY A 139 -3.45 3.55 -7.15
N PRO A 140 -3.79 2.39 -7.71
CA PRO A 140 -3.98 1.16 -6.95
C PRO A 140 -2.64 0.49 -6.61
N HIS A 141 -2.65 -0.44 -5.66
CA HIS A 141 -1.47 -1.20 -5.26
C HIS A 141 -1.27 -2.42 -6.18
N ILE A 142 -0.86 -2.19 -7.43
CA ILE A 142 -0.57 -3.24 -8.42
C ILE A 142 0.58 -4.17 -8.00
N GLU A 143 1.44 -3.73 -7.08
CA GLU A 143 2.51 -4.52 -6.46
C GLU A 143 1.99 -5.54 -5.43
N HIS A 144 0.72 -5.46 -5.04
CA HIS A 144 0.20 -6.21 -3.91
C HIS A 144 0.25 -7.73 -4.15
N PRO A 145 0.82 -8.54 -3.22
CA PRO A 145 1.07 -9.97 -3.44
C PRO A 145 -0.21 -10.81 -3.60
N ASP A 146 -1.33 -10.37 -3.03
CA ASP A 146 -2.62 -11.05 -3.18
C ASP A 146 -3.28 -10.81 -4.56
N HIS A 147 -2.65 -9.99 -5.42
CA HIS A 147 -3.09 -9.68 -6.77
C HIS A 147 -2.00 -10.06 -7.80
N PRO A 148 -1.69 -11.37 -7.95
CA PRO A 148 -0.54 -11.83 -8.73
C PRO A 148 -0.62 -11.44 -10.20
N ALA A 149 -1.81 -11.37 -10.80
CA ALA A 149 -1.97 -10.91 -12.18
C ALA A 149 -1.52 -9.45 -12.37
N ALA A 150 -1.88 -8.57 -11.43
CA ALA A 150 -1.45 -7.17 -11.46
C ALA A 150 0.06 -7.04 -11.24
N HIS A 151 0.61 -7.85 -10.33
CA HIS A 151 2.05 -7.87 -10.05
C HIS A 151 2.86 -8.34 -11.27
N LEU A 152 2.44 -9.44 -11.90
CA LEU A 152 3.09 -9.94 -13.12
C LEU A 152 2.99 -8.95 -14.27
N TRP A 153 1.84 -8.29 -14.41
CA TRP A 153 1.69 -7.22 -15.38
C TRP A 153 2.64 -6.04 -15.11
N LEU A 154 2.76 -5.59 -13.86
CA LEU A 154 3.71 -4.55 -13.47
C LEU A 154 5.15 -4.98 -13.80
N ALA A 155 5.53 -6.23 -13.54
CA ALA A 155 6.86 -6.72 -13.93
C ALA A 155 7.10 -6.59 -15.45
N GLY A 156 6.08 -6.85 -16.27
CA GLY A 156 6.13 -6.61 -17.71
C GLY A 156 6.30 -5.12 -18.07
N VAL A 157 5.59 -4.21 -17.41
CA VAL A 157 5.76 -2.75 -17.59
C VAL A 157 7.19 -2.31 -17.25
N LEU A 158 7.78 -2.93 -16.22
CA LEU A 158 9.17 -2.66 -15.81
C LEU A 158 10.20 -3.36 -16.70
N GLY A 159 9.79 -4.20 -17.66
CA GLY A 159 10.71 -5.01 -18.46
C GLY A 159 11.51 -6.01 -17.63
N TRP A 160 10.91 -6.54 -16.56
CA TRP A 160 11.50 -7.61 -15.76
C TRP A 160 11.10 -8.96 -16.30
N GLU A 161 12.09 -9.76 -16.67
CA GLU A 161 11.87 -11.15 -17.08
C GLU A 161 11.56 -12.02 -15.84
N PRO A 162 10.53 -12.88 -15.90
CA PRO A 162 10.28 -13.85 -14.85
C PRO A 162 11.44 -14.85 -14.76
N GLY A 163 12.20 -14.87 -13.66
CA GLY A 163 13.00 -16.06 -13.34
C GLY A 163 14.40 -15.89 -12.76
N GLU A 164 14.95 -14.69 -12.57
CA GLU A 164 16.23 -14.56 -11.85
C GLU A 164 16.04 -13.83 -10.52
N PRO A 165 16.05 -14.55 -9.36
CA PRO A 165 16.26 -13.86 -8.10
C PRO A 165 17.61 -13.14 -8.18
N PRO A 166 17.72 -11.88 -7.75
CA PRO A 166 19.00 -11.19 -7.69
C PRO A 166 19.98 -12.08 -6.92
N GLY A 167 21.19 -12.26 -7.47
CA GLY A 167 22.21 -13.23 -7.05
C GLY A 167 22.81 -13.03 -5.64
N GLU A 168 22.03 -12.54 -4.68
CA GLU A 168 22.34 -12.68 -3.27
C GLU A 168 22.23 -14.15 -2.88
N ALA A 169 23.37 -14.78 -2.64
CA ALA A 169 23.43 -16.09 -2.02
C ALA A 169 22.56 -16.10 -0.76
N ALA A 170 21.62 -17.04 -0.68
CA ALA A 170 20.78 -17.21 0.49
C ALA A 170 21.68 -17.44 1.70
N PRO A 171 21.59 -16.60 2.73
CA PRO A 171 22.49 -16.73 3.87
C PRO A 171 22.15 -18.02 4.65
N PRO A 172 23.14 -18.67 5.29
CA PRO A 172 22.97 -19.98 5.91
C PRO A 172 21.87 -19.97 6.98
N MET A 173 21.00 -20.98 6.95
CA MET A 173 19.83 -21.05 7.81
C MET A 173 20.18 -21.60 9.19
N THR A 174 19.80 -20.87 10.25
CA THR A 174 19.67 -21.40 11.60
C THR A 174 18.20 -21.34 12.02
N ARG A 175 17.65 -22.48 12.41
CA ARG A 175 16.29 -22.60 12.90
C ARG A 175 16.26 -22.28 14.39
N THR A 176 15.49 -21.27 14.78
CA THR A 176 15.23 -20.94 16.19
C THR A 176 13.79 -21.36 16.52
N ASP A 177 13.61 -22.35 17.39
CA ASP A 177 12.34 -23.09 17.51
C ASP A 177 11.24 -22.39 18.36
N THR A 178 11.53 -21.27 19.04
CA THR A 178 10.57 -20.67 20.01
C THR A 178 10.33 -19.18 19.88
N ALA A 179 11.10 -18.49 19.05
CA ALA A 179 11.31 -17.06 19.25
C ALA A 179 10.28 -16.19 18.47
N GLY A 180 9.77 -16.67 17.33
CA GLY A 180 8.78 -15.95 16.54
C GLY A 180 7.35 -15.90 17.11
N GLU A 181 6.95 -16.81 18.01
CA GLU A 181 5.62 -16.74 18.65
C GLU A 181 5.48 -15.51 19.55
N ASP A 182 6.55 -15.12 20.24
CA ASP A 182 6.58 -13.94 21.08
C ASP A 182 6.49 -12.64 20.28
N VAL A 183 7.10 -12.59 19.10
CA VAL A 183 6.95 -11.47 18.16
C VAL A 183 5.50 -11.34 17.70
N VAL A 184 4.85 -12.46 17.34
CA VAL A 184 3.42 -12.45 16.97
C VAL A 184 2.55 -11.94 18.13
N ARG A 185 2.82 -12.39 19.36
CA ARG A 185 2.12 -11.95 20.57
C ARG A 185 2.30 -10.44 20.82
N ARG A 186 3.52 -9.92 20.65
CA ARG A 186 3.83 -8.49 20.80
C ARG A 186 3.17 -7.63 19.72
N LEU A 187 3.20 -8.06 18.45
CA LEU A 187 2.45 -7.40 17.38
C LEU A 187 0.94 -7.39 17.65
N ALA A 188 0.38 -8.47 18.21
CA ALA A 188 -1.02 -8.49 18.62
C ALA A 188 -1.31 -7.50 19.78
N SER A 189 -0.37 -7.30 20.70
CA SER A 189 -0.47 -6.26 21.74
C SER A 189 -0.43 -4.85 21.15
N VAL A 190 0.51 -4.57 20.24
CA VAL A 190 0.57 -3.29 19.48
C VAL A 190 -0.76 -3.04 18.78
N ARG A 191 -1.27 -4.05 18.06
CA ARG A 191 -2.57 -3.98 17.37
C ARG A 191 -3.72 -3.64 18.30
N ARG A 192 -3.84 -4.32 19.46
CA ARG A 192 -4.91 -4.01 20.44
C ARG A 192 -4.83 -2.57 20.93
N ARG A 193 -3.61 -2.09 21.21
CA ARG A 193 -3.36 -0.69 21.61
C ARG A 193 -3.73 0.28 20.50
N ALA A 194 -3.32 0.00 19.27
CA ALA A 194 -3.70 0.78 18.10
C ALA A 194 -5.22 0.89 17.95
N VAL A 195 -5.97 -0.21 18.10
CA VAL A 195 -7.44 -0.18 18.06
C VAL A 195 -8.03 0.73 19.15
N SER A 196 -7.45 0.74 20.36
CA SER A 196 -7.89 1.66 21.43
C SER A 196 -7.62 3.14 21.17
N LEU A 197 -6.87 3.47 20.12
CA LEU A 197 -6.58 4.85 19.68
C LEU A 197 -7.37 5.23 18.42
N SER A 198 -8.43 4.49 18.06
CA SER A 198 -9.16 4.71 16.79
C SER A 198 -9.88 6.06 16.72
N ASP A 199 -10.25 6.63 17.86
CA ASP A 199 -10.86 7.95 18.03
C ASP A 199 -9.84 9.10 18.04
N ARG A 200 -8.54 8.77 18.11
CA ARG A 200 -7.45 9.74 18.14
C ARG A 200 -6.77 9.87 16.81
N THR A 201 -6.36 11.10 16.50
CA THR A 201 -5.54 11.38 15.33
C THR A 201 -4.38 12.28 15.66
N TRP A 202 -3.24 12.03 15.05
CA TRP A 202 -2.05 12.83 15.22
C TRP A 202 -1.33 12.99 13.90
N LEU A 203 -0.46 13.99 13.83
CA LEU A 203 0.42 14.19 12.69
C LEU A 203 1.76 13.54 13.03
N SER A 204 2.28 12.70 12.13
CA SER A 204 3.66 12.22 12.17
C SER A 204 4.32 12.53 10.84
N GLY A 205 5.30 13.43 10.86
CA GLY A 205 5.81 14.09 9.64
C GLY A 205 4.69 14.86 8.93
N GLN A 206 4.35 14.47 7.70
CA GLN A 206 3.26 15.06 6.92
C GLN A 206 1.99 14.18 6.87
N LYS A 207 1.99 13.01 7.52
CA LYS A 207 0.87 12.07 7.45
C LYS A 207 0.06 12.12 8.73
N THR A 208 -1.27 12.26 8.59
CA THR A 208 -2.19 12.05 9.70
C THR A 208 -2.28 10.55 10.00
N TRP A 209 -2.03 10.17 11.24
CA TRP A 209 -2.19 8.80 11.74
C TRP A 209 -3.39 8.72 12.66
N ASN A 210 -3.95 7.51 12.75
CA ASN A 210 -5.00 7.16 13.70
C ASN A 210 -4.84 5.70 14.11
N GLY A 211 -5.58 5.29 15.14
CA GLY A 211 -5.54 3.91 15.62
C GLY A 211 -5.88 2.86 14.56
N GLU A 212 -6.79 3.16 13.62
CA GLU A 212 -7.13 2.26 12.52
C GLU A 212 -5.95 2.01 11.57
N ARG A 213 -5.20 3.06 11.20
CA ARG A 213 -4.01 2.96 10.33
C ARG A 213 -2.91 2.16 11.00
N LEU A 214 -2.67 2.38 12.29
CA LEU A 214 -1.73 1.58 13.08
C LEU A 214 -2.16 0.10 13.19
N ALA A 215 -3.45 -0.15 13.41
CA ALA A 215 -3.97 -1.51 13.48
C ALA A 215 -3.84 -2.23 12.13
N GLY A 216 -4.13 -1.54 11.03
CA GLY A 216 -3.92 -2.05 9.67
C GLY A 216 -2.46 -2.34 9.35
N PHE A 217 -1.54 -1.53 9.88
CA PHE A 217 -0.11 -1.80 9.79
C PHE A 217 0.29 -3.08 10.54
N ALA A 218 -0.16 -3.24 11.78
CA ALA A 218 0.10 -4.48 12.53
C ALA A 218 -0.53 -5.71 11.84
N ASP A 219 -1.75 -5.57 11.31
CA ASP A 219 -2.45 -6.62 10.57
C ASP A 219 -1.72 -7.05 9.30
N SER A 220 -1.01 -6.14 8.64
CA SER A 220 -0.19 -6.49 7.46
C SER A 220 1.08 -7.26 7.85
N ILE A 221 1.64 -7.03 9.03
CA ILE A 221 2.92 -7.63 9.46
C ILE A 221 2.72 -8.99 10.13
N ILE A 222 1.66 -9.16 10.92
CA ILE A 222 1.39 -10.39 11.70
C ILE A 222 1.48 -11.69 10.86
N PRO A 223 0.92 -11.76 9.63
CA PRO A 223 1.06 -12.96 8.80
C PRO A 223 2.52 -13.30 8.44
N ARG A 224 3.36 -12.28 8.19
CA ARG A 224 4.79 -12.47 7.93
C ARG A 224 5.55 -12.89 9.19
N ALA A 225 5.21 -12.30 10.33
CA ALA A 225 5.74 -12.71 11.63
C ALA A 225 5.45 -14.19 11.93
N ARG A 226 4.23 -14.65 11.65
CA ARG A 226 3.84 -16.07 11.79
C ARG A 226 4.61 -16.99 10.84
N ALA A 227 4.91 -16.52 9.63
CA ALA A 227 5.74 -17.28 8.70
C ALA A 227 7.16 -17.42 9.24
N LEU A 228 7.76 -16.33 9.75
CA LEU A 228 9.06 -16.35 10.40
C LEU A 228 9.10 -17.21 11.65
N ALA A 229 8.04 -17.21 12.46
CA ALA A 229 7.91 -18.13 13.59
C ALA A 229 7.96 -19.61 13.17
N HIS A 230 7.56 -19.92 11.93
CA HIS A 230 7.63 -21.26 11.38
C HIS A 230 8.96 -21.57 10.68
N TRP A 231 9.56 -20.57 10.02
CA TRP A 231 10.79 -20.72 9.23
C TRP A 231 12.07 -20.54 10.05
N GLY A 232 11.97 -19.85 11.18
CA GLY A 232 13.10 -19.22 11.87
C GLY A 232 13.36 -17.81 11.35
N TRP A 233 14.00 -16.98 12.17
CA TRP A 233 14.38 -15.60 11.84
C TRP A 233 15.48 -15.49 10.77
N GLY A 234 16.04 -16.63 10.37
CA GLY A 234 17.19 -16.69 9.47
C GLY A 234 18.47 -16.18 10.15
N PRO A 235 19.55 -16.02 9.38
CA PRO A 235 20.90 -15.73 9.90
C PRO A 235 21.10 -14.32 10.44
N ARG A 236 20.10 -13.44 10.38
CA ARG A 236 20.31 -12.03 10.72
C ARG A 236 20.40 -11.77 12.23
N GLY A 237 20.00 -12.69 13.12
CA GLY A 237 20.28 -12.58 14.56
C GLY A 237 19.79 -11.30 15.27
N ARG A 238 18.91 -10.50 14.64
CA ARG A 238 18.41 -9.21 15.16
C ARG A 238 17.07 -9.34 15.89
N GLU A 239 16.82 -10.49 16.48
CA GLU A 239 15.56 -10.77 17.17
C GLU A 239 15.42 -9.96 18.46
N ASP A 240 16.47 -9.85 19.25
CA ASP A 240 16.47 -9.04 20.48
C ASP A 240 16.20 -7.55 20.19
N GLU A 241 16.76 -7.05 19.09
CA GLU A 241 16.50 -5.69 18.62
C GLU A 241 15.03 -5.52 18.21
N LEU A 242 14.48 -6.46 17.45
CA LEU A 242 13.06 -6.45 17.11
C LEU A 242 12.17 -6.48 18.35
N HIS A 243 12.49 -7.31 19.35
CA HIS A 243 11.76 -7.35 20.60
C HIS A 243 11.78 -6.00 21.32
N SER A 244 12.95 -5.38 21.39
CA SER A 244 13.15 -4.06 22.00
C SER A 244 12.33 -2.98 21.29
N LEU A 245 12.32 -3.00 19.95
CA LEU A 245 11.53 -2.07 19.14
C LEU A 245 10.02 -2.26 19.32
N LEU A 246 9.54 -3.51 19.36
CA LEU A 246 8.11 -3.80 19.59
C LEU A 246 7.66 -3.45 21.01
N GLU A 247 8.55 -3.59 21.99
CA GLU A 247 8.32 -3.16 23.37
C GLU A 247 8.22 -1.64 23.47
N ALA A 248 9.21 -0.93 22.92
CA ALA A 248 9.22 0.52 22.83
C ALA A 248 7.96 1.04 22.11
N ALA A 249 7.58 0.44 20.97
CA ALA A 249 6.35 0.79 20.27
C ALA A 249 5.12 0.59 21.16
N THR A 250 5.02 -0.55 21.86
CA THR A 250 3.89 -0.86 22.74
C THR A 250 3.79 0.10 23.93
N GLU A 251 4.91 0.45 24.54
CA GLU A 251 4.96 1.36 25.67
C GLU A 251 4.60 2.78 25.24
N GLN A 252 5.22 3.29 24.19
CA GLN A 252 5.08 4.66 23.73
C GLN A 252 3.69 4.93 23.16
N LEU A 253 3.10 3.98 22.42
CA LEU A 253 1.69 4.08 21.99
C LEU A 253 0.70 4.07 23.17
N GLY A 254 1.11 3.58 24.35
CA GLY A 254 0.31 3.64 25.56
C GLY A 254 0.34 5.00 26.26
N ARG A 255 1.26 5.89 25.90
CA ARG A 255 1.40 7.22 26.50
C ARG A 255 0.61 8.25 25.67
N PRO A 256 -0.10 9.20 26.30
CA PRO A 256 -0.75 10.28 25.59
C PRO A 256 0.29 11.32 25.15
N GLY A 257 0.26 11.71 23.87
CA GLY A 257 1.02 12.86 23.38
C GLY A 257 1.66 12.63 22.01
N PRO A 258 1.77 13.68 21.17
CA PRO A 258 2.37 13.59 19.84
C PRO A 258 3.79 13.00 19.83
N GLU A 259 4.64 13.42 20.78
CA GLU A 259 6.03 12.95 20.86
C GLU A 259 6.11 11.43 21.12
N ALA A 260 5.33 10.94 22.08
CA ALA A 260 5.27 9.51 22.38
C ALA A 260 4.75 8.72 21.17
N TRP A 261 3.79 9.26 20.43
CA TRP A 261 3.29 8.60 19.21
C TRP A 261 4.31 8.58 18.08
N ASP A 262 5.11 9.63 17.91
CA ASP A 262 6.20 9.67 16.93
C ASP A 262 7.29 8.65 17.25
N VAL A 263 7.70 8.55 18.52
CA VAL A 263 8.66 7.53 18.98
C VAL A 263 8.08 6.13 18.77
N GLY A 264 6.82 5.91 19.16
CA GLY A 264 6.14 4.63 18.99
C GLY A 264 6.02 4.21 17.52
N TRP A 265 5.66 5.16 16.63
CA TRP A 265 5.60 4.93 15.19
C TRP A 265 6.97 4.62 14.59
N ARG A 266 8.02 5.34 14.99
CA ARG A 266 9.39 5.09 14.52
C ARG A 266 9.86 3.69 14.90
N ALA A 267 9.71 3.31 16.18
CA ALA A 267 10.07 1.98 16.66
C ALA A 267 9.29 0.88 15.92
N MET A 268 7.99 1.09 15.67
CA MET A 268 7.17 0.14 14.93
C MET A 268 7.58 0.04 13.44
N SER A 269 7.99 1.14 12.82
CA SER A 269 8.47 1.17 11.44
C SER A 269 9.81 0.44 11.31
N GLU A 270 10.74 0.67 12.22
CA GLU A 270 12.02 -0.03 12.28
C GLU A 270 11.83 -1.54 12.52
N ALA A 271 10.95 -1.91 13.47
CA ALA A 271 10.56 -3.29 13.71
C ALA A 271 10.02 -3.97 12.44
N ALA A 272 9.17 -3.27 11.69
CA ALA A 272 8.64 -3.77 10.43
C ALA A 272 9.72 -3.98 9.38
N THR A 273 10.68 -3.06 9.26
CA THR A 273 11.81 -3.20 8.34
C THR A 273 12.61 -4.46 8.65
N LEU A 274 13.01 -4.67 9.91
CA LEU A 274 13.74 -5.87 10.32
C LEU A 274 12.99 -7.16 10.00
N LEU A 275 11.68 -7.16 10.27
CA LEU A 275 10.82 -8.30 10.03
C LEU A 275 10.65 -8.58 8.53
N MET A 276 10.41 -7.56 7.72
CA MET A 276 10.24 -7.73 6.27
C MET A 276 11.55 -8.15 5.61
N ASP A 277 12.68 -7.64 6.07
CA ASP A 277 14.02 -8.05 5.66
C ASP A 277 14.25 -9.55 5.92
N ALA A 278 13.97 -10.00 7.15
CA ALA A 278 14.09 -11.41 7.50
C ALA A 278 13.12 -12.28 6.69
N TYR A 279 11.87 -11.82 6.51
CA TYR A 279 10.85 -12.53 5.73
C TYR A 279 11.28 -12.70 4.28
N PHE A 280 11.73 -11.64 3.62
CA PHE A 280 12.15 -11.70 2.22
C PHE A 280 13.47 -12.43 2.03
N ALA A 281 14.41 -12.38 2.98
CA ALA A 281 15.60 -13.21 2.96
C ALA A 281 15.24 -14.70 2.95
N ASN A 282 14.32 -15.13 3.81
CA ASN A 282 13.82 -16.52 3.82
C ASN A 282 13.10 -16.89 2.51
N ARG A 283 12.31 -15.96 1.94
CA ARG A 283 11.65 -16.18 0.63
C ARG A 283 12.67 -16.37 -0.50
N ARG A 284 13.76 -15.59 -0.50
CA ARG A 284 14.88 -15.77 -1.46
C ARG A 284 15.60 -17.11 -1.27
N GLY A 285 15.69 -17.59 -0.03
CA GLY A 285 16.15 -18.95 0.30
C GLY A 285 15.19 -20.09 -0.07
N GLY A 286 14.11 -19.83 -0.82
CA GLY A 286 13.19 -20.85 -1.32
C GLY A 286 12.03 -21.22 -0.38
N MET A 287 11.85 -20.51 0.74
CA MET A 287 10.76 -20.81 1.67
C MET A 287 9.39 -20.43 1.08
N GLY A 288 8.54 -21.42 0.82
CA GLY A 288 7.15 -21.21 0.42
C GLY A 288 6.29 -20.68 1.57
N PRO A 289 5.27 -19.83 1.31
CA PRO A 289 4.33 -19.36 2.35
C PRO A 289 3.76 -20.55 3.14
N PRO A 290 3.63 -20.49 4.47
CA PRO A 290 3.15 -21.63 5.24
C PRO A 290 1.70 -21.94 4.83
N LYS A 291 1.42 -23.21 4.52
CA LYS A 291 0.12 -23.67 3.99
C LYS A 291 -1.09 -23.37 4.89
N ARG A 292 -0.89 -22.95 6.15
CA ARG A 292 -1.93 -22.82 7.19
C ARG A 292 -2.09 -21.43 7.85
N THR A 293 -1.13 -20.51 7.75
CA THR A 293 -1.15 -19.27 8.59
C THR A 293 -1.87 -18.09 7.97
N ILE A 294 -2.11 -18.11 6.66
CA ILE A 294 -3.06 -17.18 6.04
C ILE A 294 -4.44 -17.86 6.14
N LYS A 295 -5.13 -17.70 7.28
CA LYS A 295 -6.59 -17.60 7.18
C LYS A 295 -6.77 -16.47 6.18
N ARG A 296 -7.11 -16.80 4.93
CA ARG A 296 -7.36 -15.81 3.89
C ARG A 296 -8.17 -14.71 4.57
N PRO A 297 -7.77 -13.43 4.51
CA PRO A 297 -8.73 -12.37 4.83
C PRO A 297 -10.04 -12.76 4.14
N PRO A 298 -11.19 -12.65 4.83
CA PRO A 298 -12.47 -13.19 4.37
C PRO A 298 -12.53 -12.97 2.88
N ARG A 299 -12.53 -14.07 2.09
CA ARG A 299 -12.26 -14.03 0.64
C ARG A 299 -12.88 -12.74 0.11
N LEU A 300 -12.06 -11.76 -0.27
CA LEU A 300 -12.52 -10.81 -1.28
C LEU A 300 -13.02 -11.73 -2.39
N ALA A 301 -14.31 -11.62 -2.69
CA ALA A 301 -15.09 -12.66 -3.36
C ALA A 301 -14.25 -13.29 -4.49
N PRO A 302 -14.17 -14.64 -4.56
CA PRO A 302 -13.28 -15.34 -5.49
C PRO A 302 -13.48 -14.79 -6.89
N GLU A 303 -12.52 -14.01 -7.44
CA GLU A 303 -12.63 -13.26 -8.71
C GLU A 303 -14.09 -13.13 -9.17
N GLY A 304 -14.88 -12.51 -8.31
CA GLY A 304 -16.31 -12.77 -8.25
C GLY A 304 -17.04 -11.92 -9.26
N GLY A 305 -17.02 -12.33 -10.52
CA GLY A 305 -17.74 -11.71 -11.62
C GLY A 305 -17.22 -10.31 -11.96
N TRP A 306 -17.06 -10.04 -13.25
CA TRP A 306 -16.84 -8.69 -13.77
C TRP A 306 -18.09 -7.79 -13.62
N ASP A 307 -19.17 -8.32 -13.04
CA ASP A 307 -20.39 -7.59 -12.74
C ASP A 307 -20.10 -6.62 -11.57
N ALA A 308 -19.58 -5.45 -11.93
CA ALA A 308 -19.33 -4.37 -11.00
C ALA A 308 -20.61 -4.06 -10.21
N PRO A 309 -20.55 -3.92 -8.87
CA PRO A 309 -21.65 -3.29 -8.16
C PRO A 309 -21.80 -1.87 -8.73
N VAL A 310 -22.91 -1.65 -9.43
CA VAL A 310 -23.29 -0.33 -9.95
C VAL A 310 -23.28 0.63 -8.76
N ALA A 311 -22.59 1.77 -8.90
CA ALA A 311 -22.64 2.81 -7.89
C ALA A 311 -24.11 3.09 -7.54
N PRO A 312 -24.48 3.17 -6.25
CA PRO A 312 -25.85 3.47 -5.86
C PRO A 312 -26.30 4.73 -6.60
N GLN A 313 -27.38 4.65 -7.38
CA GLN A 313 -27.90 5.85 -8.03
C GLN A 313 -28.26 6.86 -6.94
N PRO A 314 -27.85 8.14 -7.07
CA PRO A 314 -28.23 9.15 -6.10
C PRO A 314 -29.75 9.19 -6.01
N ASP A 315 -30.28 9.07 -4.79
CA ASP A 315 -31.72 9.06 -4.56
C ASP A 315 -32.33 10.33 -5.14
N ARG A 316 -33.08 10.19 -6.25
CA ARG A 316 -33.75 11.32 -6.92
C ARG A 316 -34.91 11.88 -6.10
N ARG A 317 -35.22 11.31 -4.93
CA ARG A 317 -36.28 11.79 -4.03
C ARG A 317 -35.74 12.88 -3.09
N GLY A 318 -35.52 14.09 -3.63
CA GLY A 318 -34.98 15.15 -2.78
C GLY A 318 -34.95 16.55 -3.36
N LYS A 319 -35.85 16.94 -4.27
CA LYS A 319 -36.11 18.36 -4.58
C LYS A 319 -37.61 18.59 -4.81
N ALA A 320 -38.31 18.76 -3.70
CA ALA A 320 -39.56 19.52 -3.64
C ALA A 320 -39.71 20.05 -2.20
N ARG A 321 -39.04 21.15 -1.89
CA ARG A 321 -39.48 22.20 -0.95
C ARG A 321 -38.85 23.51 -1.38
#